data_AF-E2A994-F1
#
_entry.id   AF-E2A994-F1
#
_cell.length_a   1.000
_cell.length_b   1.000
_cell.length_c   1.000
_cell.angle_alpha   90.00
_cell.angle_beta   90.00
_cell.angle_gamma   90.00
#
_symmetry.space_group_name_H-M   'P 1'
#
loop_
_entity.id
_entity.type
_entity.pdbx_description
1 polymer ?
#
loop_
_entity_poly.entity_id
_entity_poly.type
_entity_poly.pdbx_seq_one_letter_code
_entity_poly.pdbx_strand_id
1 'polypeptide(L)' 'LIPNSGDENLGLSTVHRQMLIERVTIIIHSAASVKFNESLKYAIFTNIRSTRDICILTQSMKNLIV' A
#
# COMPACT_ATOMS: atom_id res chain seq x y z
N LEU A 1 -1.86 -14.12 5.89
CA LEU A 1 -2.91 -13.43 5.10
C LEU A 1 -2.26 -12.17 4.52
N ILE A 2 -1.95 -12.20 3.23
CA ILE A 2 -1.39 -11.04 2.52
C ILE A 2 -2.57 -10.08 2.29
N PRO A 3 -2.48 -8.81 2.68
CA PRO A 3 -3.58 -7.87 2.47
C PRO A 3 -3.81 -7.73 0.96
N ASN A 4 -5.06 -7.83 0.50
CA ASN A 4 -5.36 -7.54 -0.89
C ASN A 4 -5.16 -6.04 -1.11
N SER A 5 -4.53 -5.67 -2.22
CA SER A 5 -4.17 -4.28 -2.57
C SER A 5 -5.36 -3.34 -2.80
N GLY A 6 -6.57 -3.77 -2.46
CA GLY A 6 -7.82 -3.04 -2.60
C GLY A 6 -8.63 -2.86 -1.31
N ASP A 7 -8.18 -3.43 -0.20
CA ASP A 7 -8.89 -3.31 1.08
C ASP A 7 -8.66 -1.93 1.69
N GLU A 8 -9.67 -1.39 2.37
CA GLU A 8 -9.52 -0.13 3.11
C GLU A 8 -8.33 -0.22 4.09
N ASN A 9 -7.59 0.88 4.22
CA ASN A 9 -6.38 0.96 5.04
C ASN A 9 -5.32 -0.11 4.71
N LEU A 10 -5.24 -0.55 3.44
CA LEU A 10 -4.31 -1.60 2.99
C LEU A 10 -4.54 -2.94 3.73
N GLY A 11 -5.74 -3.17 4.26
CA GLY A 11 -6.08 -4.36 5.05
C GLY A 11 -5.33 -4.47 6.38
N LEU A 12 -4.77 -3.37 6.88
CA LEU A 12 -4.02 -3.33 8.15
C LEU A 12 -4.95 -3.13 9.34
N SER A 13 -4.67 -3.84 10.44
CA SER A 13 -5.24 -3.49 11.74
C SER A 13 -4.65 -2.16 12.24
N THR A 14 -5.37 -1.47 13.13
CA THR A 14 -4.90 -0.21 13.73
C THR A 14 -3.54 -0.39 14.42
N VAL A 15 -3.33 -1.53 15.09
CA VAL A 15 -2.07 -1.85 15.78
C VAL A 15 -0.92 -1.99 14.79
N HIS A 16 -1.12 -2.74 13.70
CA HIS A 16 -0.09 -2.90 12.67
C HIS A 16 0.19 -1.58 11.95
N ARG A 17 -0.85 -0.80 11.63
CA ARG A 17 -0.70 0.52 11.01
C ARG A 17 0.14 1.45 11.88
N GLN A 18 -0.12 1.49 13.19
CA GLN A 18 0.68 2.31 14.12
C GLN A 18 2.13 1.81 14.20
N MET A 19 2.35 0.51 14.26
CA MET A 19 3.70 -0.07 14.27
C MET A 19 4.50 0.38 13.04
N LEU A 20 3.90 0.37 11.84
CA LEU A 20 4.56 0.83 10.61
C LEU A 20 4.89 2.33 10.69
N ILE A 21 3.95 3.15 11.15
CA ILE A 21 4.13 4.60 11.32
C ILE A 21 5.32 4.95 12.22
N GLU A 22 5.47 4.21 13.33
CA GLU A 22 6.50 4.48 14.32
C GLU A 22 7.88 3.94 13.92
N ARG A 23 7.95 2.86 13.13
CA ARG A 23 9.19 2.07 12.98
C ARG A 23 9.78 2.02 11.58
N VAL A 24 8.99 2.24 10.52
CA VAL A 24 9.47 2.10 9.15
C VAL A 24 10.24 3.35 8.71
N THR A 25 11.40 3.13 8.08
CA THR A 25 12.27 4.18 7.54
C THR A 25 12.40 4.15 6.03
N ILE A 26 12.16 2.99 5.40
CA ILE A 26 12.26 2.78 3.95
C ILE A 26 11.05 1.95 3.50
N ILE A 27 10.44 2.33 2.38
CA ILE A 27 9.41 1.52 1.73
C ILE A 27 9.89 1.11 0.34
N ILE A 28 9.79 -0.18 0.07
CA ILE A 28 10.02 -0.76 -1.26
C ILE A 28 8.68 -1.34 -1.72
N HIS A 29 8.01 -0.66 -2.65
CA HIS A 29 6.75 -1.12 -3.21
C HIS A 29 6.95 -1.68 -4.63
N SER A 30 7.04 -3.01 -4.72
CA SER A 30 7.18 -3.74 -6.00
C SER A 30 5.95 -4.59 -6.34
N ALA A 31 4.91 -4.57 -5.50
CA ALA A 31 3.71 -5.39 -5.69
C ALA A 31 2.80 -4.76 -6.75
N ALA A 32 2.48 -5.50 -7.80
CA ALA A 32 1.55 -5.10 -8.86
C ALA A 32 0.93 -6.32 -9.53
N SER A 33 -0.25 -6.14 -10.14
CA SER A 33 -0.76 -7.06 -11.16
C SER A 33 -0.12 -6.75 -12.51
N VAL A 34 0.44 -7.77 -13.16
CA VAL A 34 1.01 -7.69 -14.51
C VAL A 34 0.22 -8.52 -15.53
N LYS A 35 -1.08 -8.68 -15.27
CA LYS A 35 -1.98 -9.48 -16.12
C LYS A 35 -2.45 -8.64 -17.31
N PHE A 36 -2.00 -8.99 -18.50
CA PHE A 36 -2.36 -8.27 -19.73
C PHE A 36 -3.83 -8.41 -20.15
N ASN A 37 -4.57 -9.36 -19.57
CA ASN A 37 -5.98 -9.61 -19.85
C ASN A 37 -6.92 -9.10 -18.75
N GLU A 38 -6.43 -8.30 -17.79
CA GLU A 38 -7.28 -7.71 -16.77
C GLU A 38 -8.02 -6.47 -17.29
N SER A 39 -9.24 -6.23 -16.78
CA SER A 39 -9.96 -5.00 -17.13
C SER A 39 -9.22 -3.77 -16.60
N LEU A 40 -9.27 -2.65 -17.34
CA LEU A 40 -8.66 -1.39 -16.90
C LEU A 40 -9.15 -0.96 -15.51
N LYS A 41 -10.44 -1.16 -15.21
CA LYS A 41 -11.01 -0.86 -13.88
C LYS A 41 -10.28 -1.62 -12.77
N TYR A 42 -9.97 -2.90 -13.01
CA TYR A 42 -9.26 -3.73 -12.05
C TYR A 42 -7.79 -3.30 -11.92
N ALA A 43 -7.09 -3.08 -13.04
CA ALA A 43 -5.70 -2.58 -13.05
C ALA A 43 -5.54 -1.25 -12.29
N ILE A 44 -6.48 -0.32 -12.47
CA ILE A 44 -6.50 0.96 -11.75
C ILE A 44 -6.63 0.71 -10.25
N PHE A 45 -7.52 -0.19 -9.84
CA PHE A 45 -7.73 -0.48 -8.44
C PHE A 45 -6.52 -1.18 -7.79
N THR A 46 -5.94 -2.16 -8.47
CA THR A 46 -4.85 -2.98 -7.91
C THR A 46 -3.48 -2.34 -7.97
N ASN A 47 -3.19 -1.52 -8.99
CA ASN A 47 -1.86 -0.94 -9.20
C ASN A 47 -1.81 0.55 -8.84
N ILE A 48 -2.78 1.33 -9.33
CA ILE A 48 -2.75 2.79 -9.17
C ILE A 48 -3.25 3.18 -7.77
N ARG A 49 -4.45 2.71 -7.40
CA ARG A 49 -5.04 3.07 -6.10
C ARG A 49 -4.23 2.51 -4.94
N SER A 50 -3.73 1.28 -5.03
CA SER A 50 -2.87 0.69 -4.01
C SER A 50 -1.59 1.51 -3.78
N THR A 51 -0.93 1.94 -4.86
CA THR A 51 0.25 2.83 -4.78
C THR A 51 -0.11 4.14 -4.09
N ARG A 52 -1.24 4.76 -4.46
CA ARG A 52 -1.75 5.97 -3.80
C ARG A 52 -1.97 5.76 -2.30
N ASP A 53 -2.61 4.66 -1.92
CA ASP A 53 -2.95 4.37 -0.53
C ASP A 53 -1.68 4.10 0.31
N ILE A 54 -0.63 3.52 -0.29
CA ILE A 54 0.71 3.44 0.32
C ILE A 54 1.29 4.84 0.52
N CYS A 55 1.28 5.70 -0.50
CA CYS A 55 1.76 7.09 -0.38
C CYS A 55 1.02 7.88 0.71
N ILE A 56 -0.28 7.63 0.90
CA ILE A 56 -1.03 8.25 2.01
C ILE A 56 -0.54 7.73 3.37
N LEU A 57 -0.27 6.43 3.49
CA LEU A 57 0.32 5.87 4.72
C LEU A 57 1.71 6.46 4.99
N THR A 58 2.55 6.62 3.96
CA THR A 58 3.93 7.11 4.12
C THR A 58 3.99 8.53 4.67
N GLN A 59 3.00 9.38 4.34
CA GLN A 59 2.88 10.74 4.88
C GLN A 59 2.75 10.79 6.40
N SER A 60 2.32 9.70 7.03
CA SER A 60 2.22 9.60 8.49
C SER A 60 3.48 9.03 9.15
N MET A 61 4.45 8.51 8.39
CA MET A 61 5.63 7.83 8.93
C MET A 61 6.66 8.82 9.47
N LYS A 62 7.11 8.61 10.70
CA LYS A 62 7.97 9.58 11.42
C LYS A 62 9.43 9.56 10.97
N ASN A 63 9.90 8.42 10.47
CA ASN A 63 11.32 8.18 10.22
C ASN A 63 11.61 7.87 8.74
N LEU A 64 10.65 8.17 7.85
CA LEU A 64 10.81 7.90 6.42
C LEU A 64 11.99 8.70 5.88
N ILE A 65 12.95 8.00 5.27
CA ILE A 65 14.10 8.61 4.60
C ILE A 65 13.61 9.11 3.24
N VAL A 66 13.76 10.42 3.00
CA VAL A 66 13.40 11.12 1.76
C VAL A 66 14.65 11.62 1.07
#